data_AF-A0A4Y2J201-F1
#
_entry.id   AF-A0A4Y2J201-F1
#
_cell.length_a   1.000
_cell.length_b   1.000
_cell.length_c   1.000
_cell.angle_alpha   90.00
_cell.angle_beta   90.00
_cell.angle_gamma   90.00
#
_symmetry.space_group_name_H-M   'P 1'
#
loop_
_entity.id
_entity.type
_entity.pdbx_description
1 polymer ?
#
loop_
_entity_poly.entity_id
_entity_poly.type
_entity_poly.pdbx_seq_one_letter_code
_entity_poly.pdbx_strand_id
1 'polypeptide(L)'
;MFSTLHRRLYEKSSFTVQKADSGRSRTTRTVVAEDNISQEVERNPSISTRVISLNAHIPQSTFWRTVHDEGLHPYHVQCVQALEPGDYNKSIEFARQYLQKCAANRNFAARVLFTDEATFSLDVTLSGRLGQ
;
A
#
# COMPACT_ATOMS: atom_id res chain seq x y z
N MET A 1 19.20 -38.56 16.64
CA MET A 1 18.98 -37.12 16.41
C MET A 1 17.50 -36.67 16.42
N PHE A 2 16.48 -37.52 16.67
CA PHE A 2 15.06 -37.10 16.66
C PHE A 2 14.22 -37.55 17.86
N SER A 3 14.84 -37.75 19.04
CA SER A 3 14.16 -38.28 20.24
C SER A 3 12.95 -37.45 20.67
N THR A 4 13.03 -36.13 20.55
CA THR A 4 11.93 -35.22 20.92
C THR A 4 10.72 -35.33 20.00
N LEU A 5 10.94 -35.56 18.70
CA LEU A 5 9.88 -35.79 17.72
C LEU A 5 9.22 -37.15 17.95
N HIS A 6 10.03 -38.20 18.13
CA HIS A 6 9.56 -39.55 18.43
C HIS A 6 8.67 -39.59 19.67
N ARG A 7 9.11 -38.96 20.76
CA ARG A 7 8.32 -38.88 22.01
C ARG A 7 6.96 -38.20 21.80
N ARG A 8 6.89 -37.10 21.05
CA ARG A 8 5.64 -36.37 20.81
C ARG A 8 4.65 -37.15 19.94
N LEU A 9 5.15 -37.90 18.96
CA LEU A 9 4.31 -38.79 18.17
C LEU A 9 3.75 -39.91 19.02
N TYR A 10 4.60 -40.54 19.84
CA TYR A 10 4.17 -41.64 20.69
C TYR A 10 3.15 -41.20 21.76
N GLU A 11 3.39 -40.06 22.42
CA GLU A 11 2.55 -39.63 23.54
C GLU A 11 1.31 -38.83 23.12
N LYS A 12 1.41 -38.02 22.05
CA LYS A 12 0.39 -37.02 21.71
C LYS A 12 -0.06 -37.07 20.25
N SER A 13 0.45 -38.00 19.45
CA SER A 13 0.17 -38.12 18.01
C SER A 13 0.25 -36.78 17.27
N SER A 14 1.24 -35.96 17.64
CA SER A 14 1.33 -34.57 17.19
C SER A 14 2.76 -34.23 16.82
N PHE A 15 2.91 -33.60 15.66
CA PHE A 15 4.16 -32.97 15.25
C PHE A 15 4.31 -31.55 15.82
N THR A 16 3.24 -30.98 16.36
CA THR A 16 3.16 -29.57 16.75
C THR A 16 3.65 -29.36 18.19
N VAL A 17 4.57 -28.41 18.35
CA VAL A 17 4.94 -27.90 19.68
C VAL A 17 3.78 -27.08 20.21
N GLN A 18 3.13 -27.53 21.29
CA GLN A 18 2.22 -26.67 22.04
C GLN A 18 3.03 -25.58 22.73
N LYS A 19 3.08 -24.39 22.12
CA LYS A 19 3.62 -23.18 22.73
C LYS A 19 2.55 -22.60 23.66
N ALA A 20 2.31 -23.26 24.79
CA ALA A 20 1.54 -22.64 25.86
C ALA A 20 2.34 -21.41 26.33
N ASP A 21 1.76 -20.23 26.10
CA ASP A 21 2.17 -18.89 26.55
C ASP A 21 3.63 -18.73 26.99
N SER A 22 4.56 -19.16 26.13
CA SER A 22 6.00 -19.04 26.36
C SER A 22 6.52 -17.72 25.78
N GLY A 23 5.63 -16.77 25.55
CA GLY A 23 5.95 -15.46 25.02
C GLY A 23 6.52 -14.57 26.13
N ARG A 24 7.54 -13.78 25.80
CA ARG A 24 7.97 -12.68 26.67
C ARG A 24 6.80 -11.71 26.80
N SER A 25 6.38 -11.43 28.03
CA SER A 25 5.35 -10.42 28.30
C SER A 25 5.70 -9.11 27.59
N ARG A 26 4.71 -8.49 26.93
CA ARG A 26 4.84 -7.23 26.18
C ARG A 26 5.06 -6.05 27.14
N THR A 27 6.17 -6.05 27.89
CA THR A 27 6.43 -5.03 28.92
C THR A 27 6.91 -3.69 28.34
N THR A 28 7.28 -3.66 27.05
CA THR A 28 7.86 -2.47 26.38
C THR A 28 6.86 -1.73 25.48
N ARG A 29 5.70 -2.33 25.17
CA ARG A 29 4.70 -1.75 24.24
C ARG A 29 3.53 -1.20 25.05
N THR A 30 3.59 0.08 25.37
CA THR A 30 2.47 0.80 26.01
C THR A 30 1.54 1.29 24.91
N VAL A 31 0.21 1.19 25.11
CA VAL A 31 -0.80 1.73 24.18
C VAL A 31 -0.50 3.17 23.78
N VAL A 32 -0.07 3.98 24.75
CA VAL A 32 0.38 5.37 24.54
C VAL A 32 1.51 5.50 23.50
N ALA A 33 2.45 4.55 23.48
CA ALA A 33 3.56 4.59 22.52
C ALA A 33 3.11 4.16 21.11
N GLU A 34 2.10 3.31 21.01
CA GLU A 34 1.47 2.95 19.73
C GLU A 34 0.71 4.13 19.16
N ASP A 35 -0.18 4.73 19.95
CA ASP A 35 -0.97 5.90 19.54
C ASP A 35 -0.07 7.07 19.09
N ASN A 36 1.05 7.30 19.78
CA ASN A 36 2.02 8.31 19.39
C ASN A 36 2.70 8.00 18.05
N ILE A 37 2.97 6.73 17.73
CA ILE A 37 3.50 6.32 16.42
C ILE A 37 2.45 6.61 15.34
N SER A 38 1.21 6.17 15.55
CA SER A 38 0.13 6.34 14.57
C SER A 38 -0.08 7.83 14.27
N GLN A 39 -0.18 8.66 15.30
CA GLN A 39 -0.38 10.10 15.15
C GLN A 39 0.77 10.78 14.40
N GLU A 40 2.02 10.40 14.68
CA GLU A 40 3.18 10.97 13.97
C GLU A 40 3.24 10.52 12.50
N VAL A 41 2.87 9.26 12.20
CA VAL A 41 2.79 8.77 10.82
C VAL A 41 1.67 9.47 10.05
N GLU A 42 0.50 9.68 10.67
CA GLU A 42 -0.61 10.43 10.07
C GLU A 42 -0.27 11.88 9.80
N ARG A 43 0.42 12.54 10.73
CA ARG A 43 0.84 13.93 10.59
C ARG A 43 1.88 14.11 9.49
N ASN A 44 2.77 13.13 9.33
CA ASN A 44 3.98 13.24 8.54
C ASN A 44 4.23 12.00 7.64
N PRO A 45 3.31 11.65 6.73
CA PRO A 45 3.38 10.40 5.96
C PRO A 45 4.56 10.35 4.98
N SER A 46 5.07 11.52 4.58
CA SER A 46 6.16 11.65 3.61
C SER A 46 7.56 11.58 4.23
N ILE A 47 7.68 11.52 5.56
CA ILE A 47 8.97 11.55 6.26
C ILE A 47 9.47 10.12 6.46
N SER A 48 10.80 9.94 6.40
CA SER A 48 11.43 8.64 6.63
C SER A 48 11.04 8.03 7.98
N THR A 49 10.69 6.75 7.97
CA THR A 49 10.36 5.98 9.18
C THR A 49 11.47 6.01 10.23
N ARG A 50 12.74 6.17 9.81
CA ARG A 50 13.87 6.36 10.73
C ARG A 50 13.80 7.69 11.48
N VAL A 51 13.41 8.76 10.81
CA VAL A 51 13.29 10.09 11.44
C VAL A 51 12.14 10.08 12.44
N ILE A 52 11.01 9.47 12.07
CA ILE A 52 9.85 9.33 12.98
C ILE A 52 10.23 8.50 14.21
N SER A 53 10.90 7.36 14.01
CA SER A 53 11.40 6.51 15.10
C SER A 53 12.37 7.24 16.04
N LEU A 54 13.28 8.05 15.50
CA LEU A 54 14.20 8.88 16.29
C LEU A 54 13.46 9.95 17.10
N ASN A 55 12.53 10.68 16.48
CA ASN A 55 11.75 11.72 17.15
C ASN A 55 10.88 11.14 18.27
N ALA A 56 10.28 9.97 18.02
CA ALA A 56 9.46 9.27 18.99
C ALA A 56 10.28 8.54 20.08
N HIS A 57 11.61 8.48 19.97
CA HIS A 57 12.51 7.74 20.87
C HIS A 57 12.17 6.24 20.95
N ILE A 58 11.68 5.67 19.85
CA ILE A 58 11.26 4.26 19.78
C ILE A 58 12.24 3.48 18.91
N PRO A 59 12.69 2.29 19.33
CA PRO A 59 13.51 1.44 18.47
C PRO A 59 12.82 1.11 17.14
N GLN A 60 13.57 1.17 16.04
CA GLN A 60 13.05 0.94 14.68
C GLN A 60 12.29 -0.39 14.52
N SER A 61 12.73 -1.44 15.23
CA SER A 61 12.09 -2.75 15.21
C SER A 61 10.71 -2.76 15.88
N THR A 62 10.53 -1.95 16.93
CA THR A 62 9.23 -1.74 17.58
C THR A 62 8.32 -0.91 16.69
N PHE A 63 8.84 0.17 16.11
CA PHE A 63 8.11 1.02 15.17
C PHE A 63 7.52 0.19 14.01
N TRP A 64 8.35 -0.63 13.33
CA TRP A 64 7.87 -1.47 12.23
C TRP A 64 6.82 -2.48 12.66
N ARG A 65 6.96 -3.09 13.85
CA ARG A 65 5.95 -4.02 14.37
C ARG A 65 4.61 -3.31 14.59
N THR A 66 4.62 -2.13 15.20
CA THR A 66 3.40 -1.33 15.41
C THR A 66 2.76 -0.95 14.08
N VAL A 67 3.53 -0.39 13.15
CA VAL A 67 3.05 -0.01 11.80
C VAL A 67 2.43 -1.20 11.05
N HIS A 68 3.05 -2.37 11.12
CA HIS A 68 2.50 -3.58 10.50
C HIS A 68 1.24 -4.10 11.19
N ASP A 69 1.17 -4.06 12.52
CA ASP A 69 0.00 -4.47 13.28
C ASP A 69 -1.21 -3.54 13.02
N GLU A 70 -0.95 -2.26 12.73
CA GLU A 70 -1.95 -1.26 12.35
C GLU A 70 -2.34 -1.29 10.86
N GLY A 71 -1.67 -2.12 10.05
CA GLY A 71 -1.93 -2.21 8.60
C GLY A 71 -1.48 -0.96 7.82
N LEU A 72 -0.58 -0.17 8.38
CA LEU A 72 -0.02 1.01 7.71
C LEU A 72 1.09 0.59 6.74
N HIS A 73 0.97 1.03 5.49
CA HIS A 73 1.92 0.69 4.44
C HIS A 73 2.51 1.95 3.79
N PRO A 74 3.85 2.03 3.63
CA PRO A 74 4.45 3.12 2.87
C PRO A 74 3.90 3.15 1.45
N TYR A 75 3.32 4.28 1.06
CA TYR A 75 2.85 4.51 -0.30
C TYR A 75 3.65 5.64 -0.94
N HIS A 76 4.10 5.43 -2.17
CA HIS A 76 4.81 6.45 -2.94
C HIS A 76 3.81 7.19 -3.81
N VAL A 77 3.51 8.44 -3.45
CA VAL A 77 2.64 9.29 -4.26
C VAL A 77 3.37 9.65 -5.55
N GLN A 78 2.94 9.05 -6.66
CA GLN A 78 3.44 9.38 -7.99
C GLN A 78 2.49 10.38 -8.65
N CYS A 79 3.03 11.55 -9.02
CA CYS A 79 2.30 12.50 -9.86
C CYS A 79 2.50 12.08 -11.32
N VAL A 80 1.60 11.24 -11.83
CA VAL A 80 1.67 10.69 -13.20
C VAL A 80 1.14 11.65 -14.27
N GLN A 81 0.47 12.72 -13.86
CA GLN A 81 -0.08 13.75 -14.74
C GLN A 81 0.30 15.13 -14.21
N ALA A 82 0.69 16.04 -15.10
CA ALA A 82 0.95 17.44 -14.75
C ALA A 82 -0.39 18.20 -14.62
N LEU A 83 -1.13 17.92 -13.54
CA LEU A 83 -2.41 18.58 -13.26
C LEU A 83 -2.16 20.03 -12.87
N GLU A 84 -2.84 20.96 -13.55
CA GLU A 84 -2.83 22.37 -13.18
C GLU A 84 -3.82 22.63 -12.03
N PRO A 85 -3.61 23.66 -11.19
CA PRO A 85 -4.52 23.98 -10.08
C PRO A 85 -6.00 24.14 -10.49
N GLY A 86 -6.27 24.53 -11.74
CA GLY A 86 -7.63 24.68 -12.27
C GLY A 86 -8.30 23.38 -12.68
N ASP A 87 -7.55 22.30 -12.95
CA ASP A 87 -8.09 21.07 -13.54
C ASP A 87 -8.98 20.30 -12.57
N TYR A 88 -8.69 20.38 -11.27
CA TYR A 88 -9.53 19.79 -10.23
C TYR A 88 -10.96 20.37 -10.27
N ASN A 89 -11.08 21.69 -10.40
CA ASN A 89 -12.38 22.34 -10.47
C ASN A 89 -13.12 21.97 -11.76
N LYS A 90 -12.42 21.94 -12.91
CA LYS A 90 -13.00 21.50 -14.19
C LYS A 90 -13.50 20.05 -14.11
N SER A 91 -12.73 19.16 -13.49
CA SER A 91 -13.08 17.75 -13.32
C SER A 91 -14.35 17.59 -12.47
N ILE A 92 -14.45 18.32 -11.35
CA ILE A 92 -15.64 18.34 -10.51
C ILE A 92 -16.86 18.86 -11.28
N GLU A 93 -16.70 19.97 -12.00
CA GLU A 93 -17.79 20.56 -12.76
C GLU A 93 -18.29 19.60 -13.83
N PHE A 94 -17.38 18.98 -14.60
CA PHE A 94 -17.70 17.96 -15.57
C PHE A 94 -18.47 16.80 -14.93
N ALA A 95 -17.98 16.25 -13.81
CA ALA A 95 -18.63 15.14 -13.11
C ALA A 95 -20.06 15.51 -12.66
N ARG A 96 -20.26 16.70 -12.09
CA ARG A 96 -21.59 17.18 -11.69
C ARG A 96 -22.53 17.31 -12.88
N GLN A 97 -22.07 17.93 -13.97
CA GLN A 97 -22.87 18.07 -15.19
C GLN A 97 -23.22 16.71 -15.81
N TYR A 98 -22.26 15.77 -15.82
CA TYR A 98 -22.49 14.42 -16.31
C TYR A 98 -23.55 13.69 -15.48
N LEU A 99 -23.47 13.76 -14.16
CA LEU A 99 -24.46 13.17 -13.24
C LEU A 99 -25.85 13.77 -13.43
N GLN A 100 -25.96 15.10 -13.59
CA GLN A 100 -27.24 15.77 -13.87
C GLN A 100 -27.86 15.28 -15.19
N LYS A 101 -27.06 15.12 -16.25
CA LYS A 101 -27.53 14.57 -17.53
C LYS A 101 -27.99 13.13 -17.42
N CYS A 102 -27.30 12.31 -16.62
CA CYS A 102 -27.72 10.94 -16.33
C CYS A 102 -29.04 10.88 -15.53
N ALA A 103 -29.24 11.81 -14.58
CA ALA A 103 -30.48 11.90 -13.81
C ALA A 103 -31.66 12.35 -14.67
N ALA A 104 -31.45 13.31 -15.57
CA ALA A 104 -32.49 13.80 -16.49
C ALA A 104 -32.85 12.76 -17.57
N ASN A 105 -31.88 11.95 -18.01
CA ASN A 105 -32.09 10.92 -19.02
C ASN A 105 -31.30 9.65 -18.66
N ARG A 106 -32.02 8.61 -18.25
CA ARG A 106 -31.44 7.30 -17.89
C ARG A 106 -30.62 6.65 -19.01
N ASN A 107 -30.91 6.97 -20.28
CA ASN A 107 -30.20 6.44 -21.44
C ASN A 107 -29.03 7.32 -21.90
N PHE A 108 -28.74 8.42 -21.21
CA PHE A 108 -27.67 9.35 -21.61
C PHE A 108 -26.31 8.65 -21.66
N ALA A 109 -25.92 7.96 -20.58
CA ALA A 109 -24.63 7.29 -20.50
C ALA A 109 -24.45 6.23 -21.61
N ALA A 110 -25.51 5.50 -21.96
CA ALA A 110 -25.47 4.49 -23.02
C ALA A 110 -25.30 5.08 -24.43
N ARG A 111 -25.47 6.40 -24.60
CA ARG A 111 -25.30 7.10 -25.88
C ARG A 111 -23.97 7.86 -25.97
N VAL A 112 -23.16 7.87 -24.92
CA VAL A 112 -21.85 8.51 -24.92
C VAL A 112 -20.83 7.52 -25.49
N LEU A 113 -20.17 7.91 -26.57
CA LEU A 113 -19.03 7.18 -27.12
C LEU A 113 -17.75 7.89 -26.72
N PHE A 114 -16.83 7.17 -26.06
CA PHE A 114 -15.49 7.66 -25.76
C PHE A 114 -14.53 7.11 -26.82
N THR A 115 -13.72 7.98 -27.39
CA THR A 115 -12.65 7.64 -28.32
C THR A 115 -11.35 8.20 -27.78
N ASP A 116 -10.31 7.38 -27.72
CA ASP A 116 -8.95 7.86 -27.52
C ASP A 116 -8.17 7.78 -28.84
N GLU A 117 -7.12 8.59 -28.93
CA GLU A 117 -6.16 8.50 -30.02
C GLU A 117 -4.90 7.84 -29.46
N ALA A 118 -4.60 6.64 -29.96
CA ALA A 118 -3.39 5.91 -29.61
C ALA A 118 -2.39 6.03 -30.76
N THR A 119 -1.24 6.67 -30.51
CA THR A 119 -0.16 6.77 -31.49
C THR A 119 0.68 5.49 -31.46
N PHE A 120 0.68 4.74 -32.58
CA PHE A 120 1.58 3.60 -32.77
C PHE A 120 2.83 4.04 -33.53
N SER A 121 3.98 4.06 -32.85
CA SER A 121 5.27 4.29 -33.50
C SER A 121 5.86 2.95 -33.95
N LEU A 122 6.04 2.78 -35.26
CA LEU A 122 6.83 1.68 -35.82
C LEU A 122 8.32 1.98 -35.62
N ASP A 123 8.96 1.26 -34.70
CA ASP A 123 10.41 1.33 -34.54
C ASP A 123 11.07 0.45 -35.61
N VAL A 124 11.29 1.02 -36.81
CA VAL A 124 11.93 0.31 -37.91
C VAL A 124 13.44 0.33 -37.69
N THR A 125 13.97 -0.67 -37.00
CA THR A 125 15.41 -0.94 -37.01
C THR A 125 15.78 -1.55 -38.37
N LEU A 126 16.19 -0.73 -39.34
CA LEU A 126 16.84 -1.22 -40.55
C LEU A 126 18.23 -1.76 -40.17
N SER A 127 18.31 -3.05 -39.83
CA SER A 127 19.59 -3.75 -39.76
C SER A 127 20.09 -3.97 -41.20
N GLY A 128 20.73 -2.93 -41.74
CA GLY A 128 21.45 -2.97 -43.00
C GLY A 128 22.67 -3.86 -42.86
N ARG A 129 22.47 -5.16 -43.11
CA ARG A 129 23.52 -6.14 -43.36
C ARG A 129 24.21 -5.78 -44.68
N LEU A 130 25.24 -4.93 -44.62
CA LEU A 130 26.20 -4.78 -45.72
C LEU A 130 27.13 -6.00 -45.68
N GLY A 131 26.87 -6.93 -46.61
CA GLY A 131 27.84 -7.94 -47.00
C GLY A 131 28.71 -7.43 -48.15
N GLN A 132 29.96 -7.91 -48.11
CA GLN A 132 31.07 -7.81 -49.06
C GLN A 132 32.04 -6.65 -48.84
#